data_AF-A0A1S9I2Y8-F1
#
_entry.id   AF-A0A1S9I2Y8-F1
#
_cell.length_a   1.000
_cell.length_b   1.000
_cell.length_c   1.000
_cell.angle_alpha   90.00
_cell.angle_beta   90.00
_cell.angle_gamma   90.00
#
_symmetry.space_group_name_H-M   'P 1'
#
loop_
_entity.id
_entity.type
_entity.pdbx_description
1 polymer ?
#
loop_
_entity_poly.entity_id
_entity_poly.type
_entity_poly.pdbx_seq_one_letter_code
_entity_poly.pdbx_strand_id
1 'polypeptide(L)'
;MYLGFDEEVKQYDEVINFIEKTCFEELRLKKDEYVSICKFKPVKREAQIINLCYEDISYEEIERKSDEFMNMITKVEINEILTNKKYHEEIINSVKKEEVIKKIIEKEFKEKQVSSIIRKETEIYLANLIMKSIDEAVFLPVDIEEDPELKAYVPFHYLANHLISKGYSGILYRSTRMNKIGLKGKNLVLFNKEDVTYVPGSMNVYYYDGRKYKKVFKDIEKLNS
;
A
#
# COMPACT_ATOMS: atom_id res chain seq x y z
N MET A 1 -20.41 -3.91 -6.93
CA MET A 1 -20.15 -2.80 -5.97
C MET A 1 -18.65 -2.61 -5.94
N TYR A 2 -18.17 -1.39 -6.18
CA TYR A 2 -16.75 -1.03 -6.07
C TYR A 2 -16.61 -0.02 -4.94
N LEU A 3 -15.59 -0.18 -4.09
CA LEU A 3 -15.27 0.77 -3.04
C LEU A 3 -13.95 1.42 -3.40
N GLY A 4 -13.96 2.74 -3.58
CA GLY A 4 -12.75 3.55 -3.64
C GLY A 4 -12.41 4.05 -2.25
N PHE A 5 -11.12 4.16 -1.95
CA PHE A 5 -10.64 4.69 -0.68
C PHE A 5 -9.41 5.56 -0.89
N ASP A 6 -9.38 6.71 -0.25
CA ASP A 6 -8.15 7.48 -0.09
C ASP A 6 -8.20 8.24 1.24
N GLU A 7 -7.03 8.64 1.74
CA GLU A 7 -6.92 9.38 3.01
C GLU A 7 -7.53 10.78 2.89
N GLU A 8 -7.48 11.36 1.69
CA GLU A 8 -7.97 12.69 1.39
C GLU A 8 -8.94 12.66 0.19
N VAL A 9 -10.00 13.46 0.28
CA VAL A 9 -10.92 13.66 -0.85
C VAL A 9 -10.36 14.78 -1.73
N LYS A 10 -9.65 14.42 -2.79
CA LYS A 10 -9.12 15.36 -3.79
C LYS A 10 -10.09 15.50 -4.97
N GLN A 11 -10.39 16.74 -5.36
CA GLN A 11 -11.23 16.99 -6.54
C GLN A 11 -10.50 16.58 -7.83
N TYR A 12 -11.21 15.93 -8.74
CA TYR A 12 -10.71 15.61 -10.07
C TYR A 12 -11.13 16.69 -11.08
N ASP A 13 -12.41 17.03 -11.06
CA ASP A 13 -12.97 18.16 -11.79
C ASP A 13 -14.03 18.91 -10.94
N GLU A 14 -14.84 19.76 -11.57
CA GLU A 14 -15.88 20.52 -10.89
C GLU A 14 -17.06 19.67 -10.38
N VAL A 15 -17.18 18.42 -10.84
CA VAL A 15 -18.34 17.54 -10.62
C VAL A 15 -18.00 16.36 -9.73
N ILE A 16 -16.83 15.75 -9.93
CA ILE A 16 -16.42 14.52 -9.24
C ILE A 16 -15.02 14.61 -8.63
N ASN A 17 -14.82 13.83 -7.57
CA ASN A 17 -13.52 13.66 -6.93
C ASN A 17 -12.77 12.39 -7.44
N PHE A 18 -11.51 12.23 -7.05
CA PHE A 18 -10.68 11.09 -7.49
C PHE A 18 -11.20 9.72 -6.99
N ILE A 19 -11.82 9.66 -5.81
CA ILE A 19 -12.40 8.41 -5.27
C ILE A 19 -13.63 8.00 -6.11
N GLU A 20 -14.49 8.97 -6.44
CA GLU A 20 -15.63 8.78 -7.35
C GLU A 20 -15.16 8.35 -8.73
N LYS A 21 -14.18 9.06 -9.30
CA LYS A 21 -13.57 8.73 -10.60
C LYS A 21 -13.06 7.30 -10.62
N THR A 22 -12.34 6.88 -9.58
CA THR A 22 -11.83 5.50 -9.44
C THR A 22 -12.98 4.50 -9.52
N CYS A 23 -14.04 4.68 -8.72
CA CYS A 23 -15.19 3.77 -8.74
C CYS A 23 -15.89 3.72 -10.11
N PHE A 24 -15.99 4.87 -10.80
CA PHE A 24 -16.67 4.96 -12.08
C PHE A 24 -15.88 4.31 -13.22
N GLU A 25 -14.55 4.42 -13.19
CA GLU A 25 -13.67 3.72 -14.15
C GLU A 25 -13.72 2.20 -13.97
N GLU A 26 -13.86 1.71 -12.74
CA GLU A 26 -14.06 0.27 -12.47
C GLU A 26 -15.41 -0.25 -12.99
N LEU A 27 -16.46 0.58 -12.98
CA LEU A 27 -17.78 0.23 -13.51
C LEU A 27 -17.82 0.20 -15.05
N ARG A 28 -16.86 0.83 -15.74
CA ARG A 28 -16.75 0.86 -17.22
C ARG A 28 -18.03 1.36 -17.90
N LEU A 29 -18.59 2.45 -17.38
CA LEU A 29 -19.85 3.04 -17.85
C LEU A 29 -19.79 3.37 -19.35
N LYS A 30 -20.89 3.09 -20.04
CA LYS A 30 -21.12 3.47 -21.43
C LYS A 30 -21.88 4.78 -21.51
N LYS A 31 -21.79 5.44 -22.67
CA LYS A 31 -22.56 6.64 -22.95
C LYS A 31 -24.05 6.39 -22.66
N ASP A 32 -24.68 7.39 -22.04
CA ASP A 32 -26.09 7.42 -21.68
C ASP A 32 -26.48 6.56 -20.45
N GLU A 33 -25.49 6.07 -19.69
CA GLU A 33 -25.71 5.32 -18.45
C GLU A 33 -25.73 6.22 -17.21
N TYR A 34 -26.38 5.71 -16.15
CA TYR A 34 -26.44 6.34 -14.84
C TYR A 34 -25.65 5.52 -13.82
N VAL A 35 -25.00 6.21 -12.88
CA VAL A 35 -24.29 5.60 -11.77
C VAL A 35 -24.70 6.24 -10.46
N SER A 36 -24.88 5.41 -9.44
CA SER A 36 -25.06 5.86 -8.06
C SER A 36 -23.82 5.59 -7.24
N ILE A 37 -23.50 6.50 -6.32
CA ILE A 37 -22.41 6.33 -5.36
C ILE A 37 -22.90 6.72 -3.96
N CYS A 38 -22.37 6.03 -2.95
CA CYS A 38 -22.70 6.24 -1.55
C CYS A 38 -21.42 6.20 -0.71
N LYS A 39 -21.41 6.92 0.41
CA LYS A 39 -20.32 6.80 1.39
C LYS A 39 -20.62 5.65 2.35
N PHE A 40 -19.57 4.94 2.74
CA PHE A 40 -19.62 3.89 3.73
C PHE A 40 -18.78 4.26 4.94
N LYS A 41 -19.16 3.75 6.11
CA LYS A 41 -18.40 3.85 7.35
C LYS A 41 -18.26 2.47 8.00
N PRO A 42 -17.16 2.20 8.70
CA PRO A 42 -16.98 0.93 9.37
C PRO A 42 -18.00 0.74 10.50
N VAL A 43 -18.47 -0.50 10.68
CA VAL A 43 -19.32 -0.91 11.82
C VAL A 43 -18.45 -1.26 13.02
N LYS A 44 -17.32 -1.92 12.79
CA LYS A 44 -16.34 -2.32 13.82
C LYS A 44 -15.14 -1.39 13.79
N ARG A 45 -14.56 -1.09 14.97
CA ARG A 45 -13.36 -0.24 15.08
C ARG A 45 -12.06 -0.97 14.73
N GLU A 46 -12.02 -2.29 14.81
CA GLU A 46 -10.79 -3.09 14.70
C GLU A 46 -10.73 -3.91 13.40
N ALA A 47 -10.99 -3.27 12.25
CA ALA A 47 -10.81 -3.92 10.95
C ALA A 47 -9.33 -3.90 10.55
N GLN A 48 -8.79 -5.05 10.14
CA GLN A 48 -7.42 -5.14 9.63
C GLN A 48 -7.44 -5.16 8.10
N ILE A 49 -7.02 -4.06 7.49
CA ILE A 49 -6.88 -3.95 6.03
C ILE A 49 -5.40 -4.05 5.67
N ILE A 50 -5.04 -4.97 4.79
CA ILE A 50 -3.69 -4.99 4.23
C ILE A 50 -3.61 -3.99 3.07
N ASN A 51 -2.59 -3.14 3.09
CA ASN A 51 -2.32 -2.19 2.02
C ASN A 51 -1.30 -2.81 1.05
N LEU A 52 -1.73 -3.03 -0.19
CA LEU A 52 -0.92 -3.53 -1.30
C LEU A 52 -0.70 -2.46 -2.38
N CYS A 53 -0.94 -1.18 -2.11
CA CYS A 53 -0.65 -0.08 -3.02
C CYS A 53 0.86 0.22 -3.07
N TYR A 54 1.65 -0.68 -3.63
CA TYR A 54 3.11 -0.55 -3.78
C TYR A 54 3.52 0.00 -5.16
N GLU A 55 2.59 0.58 -5.92
CA GLU A 55 2.84 1.12 -7.26
C GLU A 55 3.84 2.30 -7.26
N ASP A 56 3.87 3.07 -6.17
CA ASP A 56 4.70 4.27 -6.04
C ASP A 56 6.11 4.00 -5.53
N ILE A 57 6.39 2.77 -5.12
CA ILE A 57 7.69 2.37 -4.58
C ILE A 57 8.38 1.52 -5.65
N SER A 58 9.51 2.00 -6.17
CA SER A 58 10.35 1.20 -7.08
C SER A 58 11.26 0.25 -6.31
N TYR A 59 11.73 -0.82 -6.95
CA TYR A 59 12.76 -1.70 -6.37
C TYR A 59 14.03 -0.92 -6.02
N GLU A 60 14.46 -0.01 -6.89
CA GLU A 60 15.60 0.88 -6.62
C GLU A 60 15.39 1.76 -5.38
N GLU A 61 14.16 2.23 -5.13
CA GLU A 61 13.87 3.00 -3.92
C GLU A 61 13.94 2.13 -2.65
N ILE A 62 13.48 0.88 -2.72
CA ILE A 62 13.57 -0.08 -1.61
C ILE A 62 15.05 -0.37 -1.29
N GLU A 63 15.85 -0.65 -2.32
CA GLU A 63 17.29 -0.87 -2.19
C GLU A 63 18.00 0.36 -1.63
N ARG A 64 17.76 1.54 -2.20
CA ARG A 64 18.36 2.81 -1.73
C ARG A 64 18.06 3.07 -0.26
N LYS A 65 16.82 2.85 0.19
CA LYS A 65 16.44 3.05 1.61
C LYS A 65 17.21 2.12 2.54
N SER A 66 17.34 0.84 2.16
CA SER A 66 18.14 -0.14 2.92
C SER A 66 19.61 0.25 2.96
N ASP A 67 20.19 0.67 1.83
CA ASP A 67 21.58 1.10 1.75
C ASP A 67 21.84 2.36 2.60
N GLU A 68 20.93 3.35 2.57
CA GLU A 68 21.02 4.55 3.39
C GLU A 68 21.03 4.21 4.88
N PHE A 69 20.16 3.29 5.30
CA PHE A 69 20.13 2.82 6.68
C PHE A 69 21.43 2.11 7.08
N MET A 70 21.90 1.17 6.26
CA MET A 70 23.12 0.41 6.56
C MET A 70 24.35 1.31 6.60
N ASN A 71 24.43 2.30 5.72
CA ASN A 71 25.48 3.30 5.71
C ASN A 71 25.43 4.18 6.97
N MET A 72 24.23 4.57 7.43
CA MET A 72 24.07 5.33 8.66
C MET A 72 24.57 4.55 9.88
N ILE A 73 24.12 3.30 10.06
CA ILE A 73 24.55 2.45 11.16
C ILE A 73 26.06 2.24 11.14
N THR A 74 26.62 1.91 9.97
CA THR A 74 28.06 1.71 9.81
C THR A 74 28.87 2.95 10.21
N LYS A 75 28.42 4.14 9.80
CA LYS A 75 29.09 5.41 10.16
C LYS A 75 29.04 5.68 11.67
N VAL A 76 27.91 5.45 12.32
CA VAL A 76 27.76 5.64 13.77
C VAL A 76 28.71 4.71 14.53
N GLU A 77 28.67 3.41 14.24
CA GLU A 77 29.49 2.41 14.95
C GLU A 77 30.99 2.64 14.73
N ILE A 78 31.41 2.95 13.49
CA ILE A 78 32.81 3.28 13.19
C ILE A 78 33.25 4.52 13.98
N ASN A 79 32.46 5.59 14.01
CA ASN A 79 32.81 6.80 14.74
C ASN A 79 32.94 6.55 16.25
N GLU A 80 32.09 5.72 16.83
CA GLU A 80 32.18 5.37 18.26
C GLU A 80 33.44 4.56 18.55
N ILE A 81 33.80 3.61 17.70
CA ILE A 81 35.07 2.86 17.82
C ILE A 81 36.26 3.81 17.69
N LEU A 82 36.26 4.70 16.69
CA LEU A 82 37.32 5.67 16.43
C LEU A 82 37.42 6.81 17.44
N THR A 83 36.46 6.96 18.34
CA THR A 83 36.52 7.98 19.42
C THR A 83 36.81 7.37 20.78
N ASN A 84 36.80 6.03 20.89
CA ASN A 84 37.06 5.33 22.13
C ASN A 84 38.57 5.18 22.40
N LYS A 85 39.09 5.96 23.35
CA LYS A 85 40.51 5.96 23.74
C LYS A 85 41.04 4.58 24.14
N LYS A 86 40.23 3.76 24.81
CA LYS A 86 40.64 2.41 25.22
C LYS A 86 40.85 1.50 24.01
N TYR A 87 39.97 1.57 23.01
CA TYR A 87 40.12 0.81 21.78
C TYR A 87 41.34 1.27 20.97
N HIS A 88 41.63 2.57 20.94
CA HIS A 88 42.88 3.07 20.33
C HIS A 88 44.12 2.46 20.96
N GLU A 89 44.20 2.46 22.29
CA GLU A 89 45.33 1.87 23.01
C GLU A 89 45.45 0.36 22.76
N GLU A 90 44.34 -0.37 22.79
CA GLU A 90 44.30 -1.82 22.49
C GLU A 90 44.78 -2.12 21.06
N ILE A 91 44.39 -1.30 20.08
CA ILE A 91 44.79 -1.47 18.67
C ILE A 91 46.27 -1.12 18.47
N ILE A 92 46.75 0.00 19.03
CA ILE A 92 48.14 0.46 18.85
C ILE A 92 49.13 -0.53 19.46
N ASN A 93 48.82 -1.07 20.64
CA ASN A 93 49.70 -1.97 21.38
C ASN A 93 49.67 -3.42 20.87
N SER A 94 48.78 -3.75 19.92
CA SER A 94 48.66 -5.10 19.38
C SER A 94 49.55 -5.31 18.15
N VAL A 95 50.27 -6.43 18.13
CA VAL A 95 51.00 -6.93 16.95
C VAL A 95 50.03 -7.48 15.89
N LYS A 96 48.81 -7.86 16.30
CA LYS A 96 47.74 -8.41 15.45
C LYS A 96 46.54 -7.47 15.39
N LYS A 97 46.72 -6.32 14.75
CA LYS A 97 45.75 -5.22 14.74
C LYS A 97 44.38 -5.63 14.17
N GLU A 98 44.37 -6.36 13.05
CA GLU A 98 43.12 -6.81 12.41
C GLU A 98 42.27 -7.71 13.32
N GLU A 99 42.89 -8.66 14.03
CA GLU A 99 42.17 -9.54 14.97
C GLU A 99 41.57 -8.74 16.13
N VAL A 100 42.28 -7.72 16.64
CA VAL A 100 41.78 -6.86 17.72
C VAL A 100 40.64 -5.98 17.23
N ILE A 101 40.77 -5.35 16.07
CA ILE A 101 39.69 -4.55 15.45
C ILE A 101 38.44 -5.41 15.26
N LYS A 102 38.58 -6.62 14.72
CA LYS A 102 37.45 -7.55 14.54
C LYS A 102 36.75 -7.87 15.87
N LYS A 103 37.52 -8.16 16.93
CA LYS A 103 36.96 -8.42 18.26
C LYS A 103 36.23 -7.22 18.85
N ILE A 104 36.77 -6.01 18.66
CA ILE A 104 36.14 -4.77 19.12
C ILE A 104 34.80 -4.57 18.40
N ILE A 105 34.77 -4.72 17.07
CA ILE A 105 33.55 -4.63 16.27
C ILE A 105 32.52 -5.67 16.74
N GLU A 106 32.91 -6.94 16.87
CA GLU A 106 32.02 -8.01 17.32
C GLU A 106 31.45 -7.74 18.72
N LYS A 107 32.26 -7.19 19.63
CA LYS A 107 31.85 -6.82 20.98
C LYS A 107 30.83 -5.68 20.96
N GLU A 108 31.13 -4.58 20.28
CA GLU A 108 30.24 -3.41 20.18
C GLU A 108 28.91 -3.79 19.53
N PHE A 109 28.95 -4.54 18.43
CA PHE A 109 27.74 -5.00 17.74
C PHE A 109 26.85 -5.86 18.63
N LYS A 110 27.44 -6.66 19.52
CA LYS A 110 26.71 -7.49 20.48
C LYS A 110 26.16 -6.68 21.65
N GLU A 111 26.98 -5.83 22.29
CA GLU A 111 26.59 -5.06 23.47
C GLU A 111 25.48 -4.04 23.16
N LYS A 112 25.55 -3.39 21.99
CA LYS A 112 24.55 -2.41 21.53
C LYS A 112 23.35 -3.01 20.81
N GLN A 113 23.30 -4.35 20.69
CA GLN A 113 22.25 -5.05 19.95
C GLN A 113 22.13 -4.59 18.48
N VAL A 114 23.23 -4.14 17.86
CA VAL A 114 23.26 -3.68 16.46
C VAL A 114 22.78 -4.78 15.53
N SER A 115 23.13 -6.04 15.81
CA SER A 115 22.63 -7.19 15.06
C SER A 115 21.09 -7.29 15.08
N SER A 116 20.44 -6.93 16.18
CA SER A 116 18.97 -6.91 16.25
C SER A 116 18.38 -5.77 15.41
N ILE A 117 19.06 -4.63 15.36
CA ILE A 117 18.65 -3.47 14.55
C ILE A 117 18.78 -3.81 13.06
N ILE A 118 19.93 -4.34 12.63
CA ILE A 118 20.17 -4.81 11.26
C ILE A 118 19.16 -5.88 10.86
N ARG A 119 18.85 -6.82 11.77
CA ARG A 119 17.84 -7.84 11.50
C ARG A 119 16.46 -7.24 11.23
N LYS A 120 16.01 -6.28 12.05
CA LYS A 120 14.72 -5.61 11.84
C LYS A 120 14.68 -4.87 10.50
N GLU A 121 15.77 -4.18 10.15
CA GLU A 121 15.84 -3.52 8.84
C GLU A 121 15.79 -4.54 7.69
N THR A 122 16.51 -5.65 7.82
CA THR A 122 16.48 -6.73 6.84
C THR A 122 15.07 -7.30 6.68
N GLU A 123 14.34 -7.48 7.78
CA GLU A 123 12.93 -7.93 7.76
C GLU A 123 12.03 -6.91 7.04
N ILE A 124 12.23 -5.60 7.23
CA ILE A 124 11.50 -4.53 6.53
C ILE A 124 11.82 -4.53 5.03
N TYR A 125 13.10 -4.60 4.68
CA TYR A 125 13.56 -4.67 3.29
C TYR A 125 12.92 -5.85 2.55
N LEU A 126 13.01 -7.06 3.12
CA LEU A 126 12.41 -8.26 2.56
C LEU A 126 10.88 -8.17 2.47
N ALA A 127 10.22 -7.63 3.49
CA ALA A 127 8.78 -7.43 3.47
C ALA A 127 8.36 -6.51 2.32
N ASN A 128 9.05 -5.38 2.12
CA ASN A 128 8.76 -4.46 1.03
C ASN A 128 8.96 -5.09 -0.35
N LEU A 129 10.04 -5.86 -0.54
CA LEU A 129 10.26 -6.61 -1.78
C LEU A 129 9.13 -7.59 -2.06
N ILE A 130 8.76 -8.39 -1.06
CA ILE A 130 7.68 -9.38 -1.19
C ILE A 130 6.36 -8.70 -1.52
N MET A 131 6.00 -7.63 -0.80
CA MET A 131 4.74 -6.90 -1.04
C MET A 131 4.71 -6.25 -2.43
N LYS A 132 5.82 -5.67 -2.88
CA LYS A 132 5.95 -5.12 -4.22
C LYS A 132 5.77 -6.19 -5.30
N SER A 133 6.42 -7.34 -5.14
CA SER A 133 6.27 -8.46 -6.09
C SER A 133 4.85 -9.04 -6.09
N ILE A 134 4.18 -9.12 -4.94
CA ILE A 134 2.77 -9.52 -4.85
C ILE A 134 1.87 -8.52 -5.60
N ASP A 135 2.06 -7.22 -5.36
CA ASP A 135 1.27 -6.17 -6.00
C ASP A 135 1.40 -6.22 -7.55
N GLU A 136 2.63 -6.39 -8.06
CA GLU A 136 2.89 -6.55 -9.49
C GLU A 136 2.33 -7.84 -10.09
N ALA A 137 2.38 -8.95 -9.35
CA ALA A 137 1.93 -10.25 -9.85
C ALA A 137 0.40 -10.45 -9.79
N VAL A 138 -0.28 -9.87 -8.80
CA VAL A 138 -1.70 -10.12 -8.53
C VAL A 138 -2.60 -9.09 -9.24
N PHE A 139 -2.19 -7.83 -9.31
CA PHE A 139 -3.03 -6.75 -9.84
C PHE A 139 -2.66 -6.40 -11.28
N LEU A 140 -2.85 -7.37 -12.18
CA LEU A 140 -2.71 -7.17 -13.61
C LEU A 140 -3.98 -6.49 -14.19
N PRO A 141 -3.85 -5.60 -15.17
CA PRO A 141 -5.00 -5.07 -15.89
C PRO A 141 -5.67 -6.19 -16.70
N VAL A 142 -6.86 -6.62 -16.31
CA VAL A 142 -7.62 -7.65 -17.03
C VAL A 142 -8.76 -6.99 -17.80
N ASP A 143 -8.77 -7.14 -19.12
CA ASP A 143 -9.97 -6.91 -19.92
C ASP A 143 -10.69 -8.24 -20.15
N ILE A 144 -12.01 -8.26 -19.92
CA ILE A 144 -12.84 -9.47 -20.03
C ILE A 144 -12.82 -10.06 -21.45
N GLU A 145 -12.57 -9.21 -22.46
CA GLU A 145 -12.36 -9.63 -23.84
C GLU A 145 -11.04 -10.40 -24.02
N GLU A 146 -10.04 -10.13 -23.17
CA GLU A 146 -8.72 -10.75 -23.19
C GLU A 146 -8.61 -11.98 -22.25
N ASP A 147 -9.45 -12.05 -21.21
CA ASP A 147 -9.52 -13.17 -20.26
C ASP A 147 -10.97 -13.50 -19.85
N PRO A 148 -11.76 -14.13 -20.75
CA PRO A 148 -13.16 -14.47 -20.49
C PRO A 148 -13.33 -15.53 -19.39
N GLU A 149 -12.29 -16.31 -19.10
CA GLU A 149 -12.28 -17.31 -18.03
C GLU A 149 -11.87 -16.74 -16.66
N LEU A 150 -11.55 -15.43 -16.58
CA LEU A 150 -11.10 -14.74 -15.36
C LEU A 150 -9.89 -15.42 -14.69
N LYS A 151 -9.03 -16.08 -15.46
CA LYS A 151 -7.82 -16.76 -14.94
C LYS A 151 -6.89 -15.80 -14.22
N ALA A 152 -6.81 -14.55 -14.66
CA ALA A 152 -6.00 -13.51 -14.03
C ALA A 152 -6.49 -13.12 -12.62
N TYR A 153 -7.73 -13.48 -12.25
CA TYR A 153 -8.24 -13.30 -10.88
C TYR A 153 -7.90 -14.44 -9.93
N VAL A 154 -7.41 -15.58 -10.43
CA VAL A 154 -7.07 -16.75 -9.60
C VAL A 154 -6.03 -16.42 -8.51
N PRO A 155 -4.91 -15.72 -8.80
CA PRO A 155 -3.95 -15.32 -7.77
C PRO A 155 -4.57 -14.44 -6.68
N PHE A 156 -5.45 -13.51 -7.06
CA PHE A 156 -6.17 -12.66 -6.12
C PHE A 156 -7.06 -13.48 -5.18
N HIS A 157 -7.77 -14.48 -5.70
CA HIS A 157 -8.60 -15.35 -4.88
C HIS A 157 -7.80 -16.16 -3.86
N TYR A 158 -6.64 -16.71 -4.25
CA TYR A 158 -5.76 -17.42 -3.30
C TYR A 158 -5.23 -16.48 -2.21
N LEU A 159 -4.79 -15.29 -2.58
CA LEU A 159 -4.33 -14.28 -1.62
C LEU A 159 -5.46 -13.85 -0.66
N ALA A 160 -6.65 -13.56 -1.19
CA ALA A 160 -7.80 -13.18 -0.38
C ALA A 160 -8.19 -14.28 0.62
N ASN A 161 -8.28 -15.54 0.17
CA ASN A 161 -8.58 -16.67 1.05
C ASN A 161 -7.52 -16.85 2.15
N HIS A 162 -6.24 -16.67 1.81
CA HIS A 162 -5.18 -16.70 2.80
C HIS A 162 -5.34 -15.59 3.84
N LEU A 163 -5.57 -14.35 3.42
CA LEU A 163 -5.74 -13.19 4.31
C LEU A 163 -6.99 -13.33 5.20
N ILE A 164 -8.09 -13.85 4.66
CA ILE A 164 -9.28 -14.21 5.44
C ILE A 164 -8.92 -15.21 6.54
N SER A 165 -8.15 -16.26 6.21
CA SER A 165 -7.70 -17.25 7.21
C SER A 165 -6.79 -16.67 8.30
N LYS A 166 -6.18 -15.51 8.05
CA LYS A 166 -5.34 -14.77 9.00
C LYS A 166 -6.10 -13.67 9.77
N GLY A 167 -7.39 -13.49 9.51
CA GLY A 167 -8.24 -12.54 10.23
C GLY A 167 -8.27 -11.13 9.65
N TYR A 168 -7.70 -10.91 8.46
CA TYR A 168 -7.86 -9.62 7.77
C TYR A 168 -9.32 -9.41 7.35
N SER A 169 -9.74 -8.15 7.28
CA SER A 169 -11.08 -7.73 6.87
C SER A 169 -11.13 -7.30 5.40
N GLY A 170 -9.99 -7.05 4.78
CA GLY A 170 -9.93 -6.62 3.39
C GLY A 170 -8.54 -6.27 2.87
N ILE A 171 -8.50 -5.85 1.60
CA ILE A 171 -7.32 -5.48 0.84
C ILE A 171 -7.54 -4.10 0.22
N LEU A 172 -6.61 -3.19 0.46
CA LEU A 172 -6.48 -1.95 -0.30
C LEU A 172 -5.45 -2.18 -1.41
N TYR A 173 -5.80 -1.91 -2.66
CA TYR A 173 -4.94 -2.13 -3.82
C TYR A 173 -5.13 -1.05 -4.88
N ARG A 174 -4.17 -0.93 -5.79
CA ARG A 174 -4.22 0.05 -6.88
C ARG A 174 -5.32 -0.25 -7.91
N SER A 175 -5.91 0.79 -8.48
CA SER A 175 -6.86 0.65 -9.60
C SER A 175 -6.10 0.51 -10.92
N THR A 176 -6.14 -0.69 -11.50
CA THR A 176 -5.54 -0.94 -12.83
C THR A 176 -6.25 -0.16 -13.93
N ARG A 177 -7.53 0.19 -13.75
CA ARG A 177 -8.31 1.03 -14.68
C ARG A 177 -7.85 2.48 -14.68
N MET A 178 -7.62 3.06 -13.51
CA MET A 178 -7.04 4.40 -13.40
C MET A 178 -5.65 4.45 -14.05
N ASN A 179 -4.83 3.43 -13.82
CA ASN A 179 -3.48 3.35 -14.39
C ASN A 179 -3.50 3.34 -15.94
N LYS A 180 -4.49 2.68 -16.56
CA LYS A 180 -4.67 2.68 -18.03
C LYS A 180 -4.89 4.08 -18.63
N ILE A 181 -5.46 5.00 -17.85
CA ILE A 181 -5.70 6.40 -18.28
C ILE A 181 -4.66 7.38 -17.71
N GLY A 182 -3.55 6.88 -17.17
CA GLY A 182 -2.46 7.70 -16.63
C GLY A 182 -2.79 8.40 -15.31
N LEU A 183 -3.82 7.94 -14.59
CA LEU A 183 -4.20 8.45 -13.27
C LEU A 183 -3.96 7.39 -12.20
N LYS A 184 -3.95 7.81 -10.93
CA LYS A 184 -3.86 6.92 -9.78
C LYS A 184 -5.18 6.89 -9.04
N GLY A 185 -5.52 5.73 -8.50
CA GLY A 185 -6.69 5.52 -7.66
C GLY A 185 -6.55 4.22 -6.90
N LYS A 186 -7.20 4.11 -5.75
CA LYS A 186 -7.13 2.92 -4.90
C LYS A 186 -8.51 2.31 -4.72
N ASN A 187 -8.57 1.00 -4.85
CA ASN A 187 -9.73 0.17 -4.60
C ASN A 187 -9.61 -0.52 -3.24
N LEU A 188 -10.72 -0.63 -2.53
CA LEU A 188 -10.86 -1.38 -1.30
C LEU A 188 -11.76 -2.60 -1.56
N VAL A 189 -11.25 -3.79 -1.31
CA VAL A 189 -12.05 -5.01 -1.23
C VAL A 189 -12.22 -5.36 0.23
N LEU A 190 -13.47 -5.46 0.67
CA LEU A 190 -13.83 -6.01 1.98
C LEU A 190 -14.23 -7.47 1.82
N PHE A 191 -13.72 -8.33 2.68
CA PHE A 191 -14.07 -9.75 2.67
C PHE A 191 -15.45 -10.03 3.25
N ASN A 192 -15.95 -9.14 4.12
CA ASN A 192 -17.31 -9.19 4.63
C ASN A 192 -17.99 -7.84 4.44
N LYS A 193 -19.08 -7.83 3.68
CA LYS A 193 -19.88 -6.62 3.40
C LYS A 193 -20.49 -5.99 4.65
N GLU A 194 -20.74 -6.79 5.70
CA GLU A 194 -21.35 -6.33 6.95
C GLU A 194 -20.36 -5.58 7.87
N ASP A 195 -19.08 -5.53 7.50
CA ASP A 195 -18.09 -4.75 8.25
C ASP A 195 -18.23 -3.24 8.00
N VAL A 196 -19.07 -2.84 7.03
CA VAL A 196 -19.40 -1.44 6.75
C VAL A 196 -20.92 -1.23 6.67
N THR A 197 -21.34 -0.01 6.97
CA THR A 197 -22.71 0.46 6.74
C THR A 197 -22.67 1.73 5.91
N TYR A 198 -23.73 1.98 5.14
CA TYR A 198 -23.87 3.22 4.40
C TYR A 198 -24.02 4.43 5.34
N VAL A 199 -23.65 5.61 4.84
CA VAL A 199 -23.89 6.90 5.49
C VAL A 199 -25.20 7.47 4.94
N PRO A 200 -26.26 7.65 5.76
CA PRO A 200 -27.51 8.26 5.31
C PRO A 200 -27.30 9.64 4.67
N GLY A 201 -28.09 9.97 3.64
CA GLY A 201 -27.98 11.25 2.92
C GLY A 201 -26.69 11.43 2.10
N SER A 202 -25.86 10.39 1.93
CA SER A 202 -24.62 10.48 1.15
C SER A 202 -24.75 10.00 -0.29
N MET A 203 -25.92 9.48 -0.68
CA MET A 203 -26.15 8.93 -2.01
C MET A 203 -26.27 10.04 -3.05
N ASN A 204 -25.51 9.91 -4.14
CA ASN A 204 -25.57 10.78 -5.29
C ASN A 204 -25.74 9.96 -6.57
N VAL A 205 -26.40 10.53 -7.57
CA VAL A 205 -26.54 9.91 -8.90
C VAL A 205 -25.94 10.82 -9.96
N TYR A 206 -25.19 10.20 -10.87
CA TYR A 206 -24.53 10.85 -11.99
C TYR A 206 -24.99 10.21 -13.29
N TYR A 207 -25.12 11.02 -14.33
CA TYR A 207 -25.32 10.59 -15.71
C TYR A 207 -24.00 10.76 -16.48
N TYR A 208 -23.65 9.78 -17.29
CA TYR A 208 -22.43 9.79 -18.10
C TYR A 208 -22.77 10.03 -19.57
N ASP A 209 -22.32 11.16 -20.13
CA ASP A 209 -22.61 11.54 -21.52
C ASP A 209 -21.64 10.96 -22.56
N GLY A 210 -20.78 10.03 -22.13
CA GLY A 210 -19.70 9.46 -22.93
C GLY A 210 -18.39 10.26 -22.87
N ARG A 211 -18.37 11.41 -22.18
CA ARG A 211 -17.15 12.20 -21.96
C ARG A 211 -17.02 12.67 -20.51
N LYS A 212 -18.10 13.17 -19.92
CA LYS A 212 -18.14 13.75 -18.58
C LYS A 212 -19.31 13.21 -17.78
N TYR A 213 -19.19 13.37 -16.47
CA TYR A 213 -20.24 13.08 -15.52
C TYR A 213 -21.05 14.34 -15.25
N LYS A 214 -22.36 14.18 -15.14
CA LYS A 214 -23.29 15.23 -14.73
C LYS A 214 -24.05 14.75 -13.52
N LYS A 215 -23.98 15.50 -12.43
CA LYS A 215 -24.74 15.19 -11.23
C LYS A 215 -26.23 15.45 -11.48
N VAL A 216 -27.05 14.41 -11.36
CA VAL A 216 -28.49 14.46 -11.70
C VAL A 216 -29.39 14.38 -10.47
N PHE A 217 -28.94 13.79 -9.37
CA PHE A 217 -29.68 13.79 -8.11
C PHE A 217 -28.79 13.95 -6.88
N LYS A 218 -29.29 14.70 -5.91
CA LYS A 218 -28.79 14.80 -4.54
C LYS A 218 -30.01 14.57 -3.62
N ASP A 219 -29.92 13.56 -2.77
CA ASP A 219 -30.88 13.20 -1.72
C ASP A 219 -32.22 12.56 -2.18
N ILE A 220 -32.43 11.31 -1.73
CA ILE A 220 -33.69 10.54 -1.88
C ILE A 220 -34.79 11.05 -0.91
N GLU A 221 -34.46 11.89 0.06
CA GLU A 221 -35.41 12.35 1.09
C GLU A 221 -36.48 13.34 0.60
N LYS A 222 -36.41 13.83 -0.66
CA LYS A 222 -37.41 14.74 -1.24
C LYS A 222 -38.43 14.10 -2.17
N LEU A 223 -38.40 12.77 -2.34
CA LEU A 223 -39.39 12.08 -3.18
C LEU A 223 -40.64 11.61 -2.41
N ASN A 224 -40.68 11.81 -1.09
CA ASN A 224 -41.79 11.43 -0.21
C ASN A 224 -42.35 12.60 0.62
N SER A 225 -42.19 13.85 0.18
CA SER A 225 -42.78 15.05 0.80
C SER A 225 -43.76 15.74 -0.12
#